data_AF-A0A3N5MN03-F1
#
_entry.id   AF-A0A3N5MN03-F1
#
_cell.length_a   1.000
_cell.length_b   1.000
_cell.length_c   1.000
_cell.angle_alpha   90.00
_cell.angle_beta   90.00
_cell.angle_gamma   90.00
#
_symmetry.space_group_name_H-M   'P 1'
#
loop_
_entity.id
_entity.type
_entity.pdbx_description
1 polymer ?
#
loop_
_entity_poly.entity_id
_entity_poly.type
_entity_poly.pdbx_seq_one_letter_code
_entity_poly.pdbx_strand_id
1 'polypeptide(L)'
;MIQIRTDSSRRYECAHLICAYLLANKKIRAAVTSREIARFHHLSRKSSQSISAMLNFLYTNQIRESRFGFYIMGTAPFRKCDYPHRYTIELIDEARGLL
;
A
#
# COMPACT_ATOMS: atom_id res chain seq x y z
N MET A 1 -11.99 15.13 -4.91
CA MET A 1 -10.93 14.30 -4.31
C MET A 1 -11.27 14.14 -2.83
N ILE A 2 -11.57 12.93 -2.35
CA ILE A 2 -12.04 12.71 -0.98
C ILE A 2 -10.83 12.58 -0.05
N GLN A 3 -10.63 13.53 0.86
CA GLN A 3 -9.67 13.40 1.96
C GLN A 3 -10.34 12.65 3.12
N ILE A 4 -10.03 11.36 3.26
CA ILE A 4 -10.45 10.58 4.42
C ILE A 4 -9.35 10.68 5.47
N ARG A 5 -9.67 11.27 6.65
CA ARG A 5 -8.79 11.17 7.82
C ARG A 5 -8.81 9.71 8.31
N THR A 6 -7.65 9.06 8.24
CA THR A 6 -7.43 7.67 8.63
C THR A 6 -7.33 7.55 10.16
N ASP A 7 -8.46 7.67 10.88
CA ASP A 7 -8.54 7.55 12.36
C ASP A 7 -8.44 6.10 12.89
N SER A 8 -8.18 5.13 12.02
CA SER A 8 -7.98 3.72 12.39
C SER A 8 -6.49 3.41 12.53
N SER A 9 -6.05 3.09 13.75
CA SER A 9 -4.67 2.68 14.06
C SER A 9 -4.12 1.61 13.10
N ARG A 10 -4.95 0.63 12.71
CA ARG A 10 -4.59 -0.43 11.75
C ARG A 10 -4.39 0.05 10.33
N ARG A 11 -5.20 1.01 9.85
CA ARG A 11 -5.03 1.56 8.50
C ARG A 11 -3.74 2.38 8.42
N TYR A 12 -3.48 3.14 9.47
CA TYR A 12 -2.22 3.88 9.63
C TYR A 12 -1.02 2.93 9.62
N GLU A 13 -1.05 1.86 10.42
CA GLU A 13 -0.01 0.83 10.44
C GLU A 13 0.21 0.20 9.05
N CYS A 14 -0.85 -0.18 8.34
CA CYS A 14 -0.71 -0.72 6.98
C CYS A 14 -0.11 0.29 6.00
N ALA A 15 -0.54 1.55 6.03
CA ALA A 15 -0.01 2.60 5.18
C ALA A 15 1.47 2.89 5.48
N HIS A 16 1.85 2.88 6.77
CA HIS A 16 3.24 2.96 7.20
C HIS A 16 4.08 1.82 6.63
N LEU A 17 3.61 0.56 6.74
CA LEU A 17 4.32 -0.61 6.20
C LEU A 17 4.52 -0.52 4.68
N ILE A 18 3.50 -0.05 3.95
CA ILE A 18 3.57 0.15 2.49
C ILE A 18 4.64 1.21 2.16
N CYS A 19 4.58 2.37 2.83
CA CYS A 19 5.52 3.47 2.61
C CYS A 19 6.96 3.06 2.94
N ALA A 20 7.19 2.43 4.10
CA ALA A 20 8.48 1.95 4.53
C ALA A 20 9.09 0.94 3.54
N TYR A 21 8.27 0.04 2.98
CA TYR A 21 8.70 -0.87 1.93
C TYR A 21 9.19 -0.11 0.68
N LEU A 22 8.41 0.86 0.20
CA LEU A 22 8.73 1.61 -1.01
C LEU A 22 10.02 2.43 -0.85
N LEU A 23 10.17 3.11 0.29
CA LEU A 23 11.37 3.91 0.61
C LEU A 23 12.61 3.04 0.77
N ALA A 24 12.53 1.95 1.54
CA ALA A 24 13.67 1.06 1.75
C ALA A 24 14.19 0.44 0.44
N ASN A 25 13.30 0.21 -0.52
CA ASN A 25 13.66 -0.33 -1.83
C ASN A 25 13.98 0.77 -2.87
N LYS A 26 13.98 2.05 -2.49
CA LYS A 26 14.19 3.22 -3.37
C LYS A 26 13.29 3.20 -4.61
N LYS A 27 12.06 2.71 -4.47
CA LYS A 27 11.13 2.58 -5.59
C LYS A 27 10.17 3.76 -5.62
N ILE A 28 10.35 4.66 -6.58
CA ILE A 28 9.38 5.74 -6.86
C ILE A 28 8.07 5.15 -7.38
N ARG A 29 8.16 4.10 -8.21
CA ARG A 29 7.01 3.35 -8.72
C ARG A 29 7.29 1.86 -8.67
N ALA A 30 6.36 1.07 -8.12
CA ALA A 30 6.54 -0.35 -7.93
C ALA A 30 5.27 -1.14 -8.17
N ALA A 31 5.36 -2.22 -8.95
CA ALA A 31 4.36 -3.28 -8.93
C ALA A 31 4.68 -4.22 -7.76
N VAL A 32 3.76 -4.30 -6.80
CA VAL A 32 3.94 -5.04 -5.54
C VAL A 32 2.71 -5.81 -5.16
N THR A 33 2.90 -6.93 -4.48
CA THR A 33 1.84 -7.67 -3.82
C THR A 33 1.84 -7.42 -2.31
N SER A 34 0.67 -7.59 -1.68
CA SER A 34 0.56 -7.53 -0.22
C SER A 34 1.42 -8.57 0.50
N ARG A 35 1.74 -9.69 -0.17
CA ARG A 35 2.64 -10.73 0.37
C ARG A 35 4.10 -10.30 0.33
N GLU A 36 4.54 -9.61 -0.72
CA GLU A 36 5.90 -9.06 -0.78
C GLU A 36 6.13 -8.04 0.34
N ILE A 37 5.18 -7.13 0.55
CA ILE A 37 5.24 -6.14 1.63
C ILE A 37 5.25 -6.84 2.99
N ALA A 38 4.35 -7.80 3.23
CA ALA A 38 4.31 -8.54 4.48
C ALA A 38 5.61 -9.32 4.74
N ARG A 39 6.17 -9.97 3.70
CA ARG A 39 7.42 -10.74 3.82
C ARG A 39 8.61 -9.84 4.13
N PHE A 40 8.69 -8.65 3.52
CA PHE A 40 9.72 -7.66 3.80
C PHE A 40 9.73 -7.25 5.28
N HIS A 41 8.56 -7.12 5.89
CA HIS A 41 8.40 -6.78 7.32
C HIS A 41 8.37 -7.99 8.26
N HIS A 42 8.70 -9.20 7.78
CA HIS A 42 8.64 -10.45 8.55
C HIS A 42 7.26 -10.73 9.19
N LEU A 43 6.19 -10.32 8.52
CA LEU A 43 4.83 -10.43 9.03
C LEU A 43 4.13 -11.73 8.62
N SER A 44 3.11 -12.09 9.39
CA SER A 44 2.28 -13.26 9.17
C SER A 44 1.42 -13.16 7.89
N ARG A 45 0.90 -14.32 7.45
CA ARG A 45 -0.10 -14.39 6.36
C ARG A 45 -1.36 -13.57 6.66
N LYS A 46 -1.78 -13.47 7.93
CA LYS A 46 -2.94 -12.67 8.33
C LYS A 46 -2.69 -11.18 8.11
N SER A 47 -1.47 -10.71 8.40
CA SER A 47 -1.06 -9.32 8.13
C SER A 47 -1.05 -9.01 6.64
N SER A 48 -0.62 -9.95 5.79
CA SER A 48 -0.71 -9.82 4.33
C SER A 48 -2.14 -9.60 3.83
N GLN A 49 -3.14 -10.24 4.45
CA GLN A 49 -4.56 -10.00 4.12
C GLN A 49 -5.01 -8.60 4.52
N SER A 50 -4.59 -8.11 5.69
CA SER A 50 -4.89 -6.72 6.12
C SER A 50 -4.26 -5.68 5.19
N ILE A 51 -3.00 -5.88 4.78
CA ILE A 51 -2.35 -5.02 3.78
C ILE A 51 -3.11 -5.06 2.45
N SER A 52 -3.53 -6.25 2.00
CA SER A 52 -4.32 -6.41 0.78
C SER A 52 -5.66 -5.65 0.85
N ALA A 53 -6.36 -5.72 1.98
CA ALA A 53 -7.61 -5.01 2.18
C ALA A 53 -7.40 -3.49 2.16
N MET A 54 -6.30 -3.00 2.76
CA MET A 54 -5.94 -1.59 2.72
C MET A 54 -5.64 -1.12 1.29
N LEU A 55 -4.81 -1.85 0.55
CA LEU A 55 -4.49 -1.53 -0.85
C LEU A 55 -5.76 -1.52 -1.72
N ASN A 56 -6.66 -2.49 -1.52
CA ASN A 56 -7.92 -2.52 -2.24
C ASN A 56 -8.83 -1.34 -1.89
N PHE A 57 -8.90 -0.98 -0.61
CA PHE A 57 -9.66 0.18 -0.14
C PHE A 57 -9.15 1.49 -0.76
N LEU A 58 -7.83 1.71 -0.74
CA LEU A 58 -7.20 2.90 -1.33
C LEU A 58 -7.44 2.96 -2.83
N TYR A 59 -7.27 1.85 -3.54
CA TYR A 59 -7.47 1.77 -4.99
C TYR A 59 -8.93 2.01 -5.38
N THR A 60 -9.87 1.29 -4.75
CA THR A 60 -11.30 1.38 -5.05
C THR A 60 -11.84 2.79 -4.84
N ASN A 61 -11.36 3.48 -3.81
CA ASN A 61 -11.81 4.83 -3.47
C ASN A 61 -10.94 5.93 -4.10
N GLN A 62 -9.95 5.58 -4.93
CA GLN A 62 -8.99 6.51 -5.54
C GLN A 62 -8.35 7.47 -4.51
N ILE A 63 -8.02 6.93 -3.34
CA ILE A 63 -7.47 7.72 -2.23
C ILE A 63 -5.97 7.90 -2.44
N ARG A 64 -5.54 9.16 -2.48
CA ARG A 64 -4.14 9.56 -2.34
C ARG A 64 -3.79 9.56 -0.84
N GLU A 65 -2.91 8.65 -0.42
CA GLU A 65 -2.39 8.63 0.95
C GLU A 65 -1.40 9.77 1.14
N SER A 66 -1.95 10.94 1.45
CA SER A 66 -1.22 12.22 1.49
C SER A 66 -0.24 12.27 2.66
N ARG A 67 -0.55 11.60 3.78
CA ARG A 67 0.32 11.57 4.97
C ARG A 67 1.61 10.80 4.72
N PHE A 68 1.54 9.70 3.98
CA PHE A 68 2.69 8.86 3.65
C PHE A 68 3.23 9.10 2.24
N GLY A 69 2.63 10.02 1.49
CA GLY A 69 3.07 10.42 0.16
C GLY A 69 3.03 9.28 -0.86
N PHE A 70 1.91 8.57 -0.98
CA PHE A 70 1.76 7.56 -2.04
C PHE A 70 0.32 7.45 -2.58
N TYR A 71 0.18 6.85 -3.77
CA TYR A 71 -1.09 6.48 -4.36
C TYR A 71 -0.97 5.21 -5.19
N ILE A 72 -2.11 4.57 -5.44
CA ILE A 72 -2.19 3.37 -6.27
C ILE A 72 -2.63 3.77 -7.67
N MET A 73 -1.73 3.58 -8.63
CA MET A 73 -1.90 3.92 -10.04
C MET A 73 -2.78 2.93 -10.80
N GLY A 74 -2.76 1.67 -10.37
CA GLY A 74 -3.47 0.61 -11.09
C GLY A 74 -3.24 -0.75 -10.47
N THR A 75 -4.02 -1.71 -10.91
CA THR A 75 -3.86 -3.13 -10.59
C THR A 75 -3.66 -3.90 -11.89
N ALA A 76 -2.89 -4.99 -11.86
CA ALA A 76 -2.75 -5.85 -13.03
C ALA A 76 -4.07 -6.61 -13.31
N PRO A 77 -4.44 -6.83 -14.59
CA PRO A 77 -5.67 -7.53 -14.97
C PRO A 77 -5.71 -8.96 -14.41
N PHE A 78 -6.90 -9.37 -14.01
CA PHE A 78 -7.15 -10.39 -12.99
C PHE A 78 -7.49 -11.78 -13.54
N ARG A 79 -7.01 -12.84 -12.88
CA ARG A 79 -7.72 -14.13 -12.72
C ARG A 79 -7.92 -14.41 -11.22
N LYS A 80 -9.09 -14.94 -10.84
CA LYS A 80 -9.45 -15.27 -9.43
C LYS A 80 -8.44 -16.16 -8.70
N CYS A 81 -7.60 -16.88 -9.44
CA CYS A 81 -6.58 -17.77 -8.89
C CYS A 81 -5.28 -17.06 -8.46
N ASP A 82 -5.06 -15.81 -8.87
CA ASP A 82 -3.77 -15.12 -8.73
C ASP A 82 -3.64 -14.31 -7.42
N TYR A 83 -4.23 -14.79 -6.33
CA TYR A 83 -4.00 -14.19 -5.02
C TYR A 83 -2.55 -14.43 -4.59
N PRO A 84 -1.76 -13.39 -4.24
CA PRO A 84 -2.17 -12.00 -3.92
C PRO A 84 -2.12 -11.01 -5.09
N HIS A 85 -3.04 -10.03 -5.07
CA HIS A 85 -3.14 -8.95 -6.06
C HIS A 85 -1.83 -8.17 -6.24
N ARG A 86 -1.49 -7.85 -7.50
CA ARG A 86 -0.42 -6.91 -7.86
C ARG A 86 -0.97 -5.49 -8.00
N TYR A 87 -0.47 -4.59 -7.16
CA TYR A 87 -0.77 -3.17 -7.14
C TYR A 87 0.42 -2.39 -7.69
N THR A 88 0.19 -1.46 -8.60
CA THR A 88 1.18 -0.46 -8.99
C THR A 88 1.04 0.72 -8.05
N ILE A 89 1.98 0.87 -7.14
CA ILE A 89 2.01 1.97 -6.17
C ILE A 89 3.09 2.96 -6.61
N GLU A 90 2.79 4.24 -6.46
CA GLU A 90 3.71 5.33 -6.77
C GLU A 90 3.83 6.26 -5.56
N LEU A 91 5.08 6.61 -5.24
CA LEU A 91 5.41 7.62 -4.23
C LEU A 91 5.22 9.01 -4.85
N ILE A 92 4.64 9.91 -4.08
CA ILE A 92 4.33 11.28 -4.49
C ILE A 92 4.86 12.20 -3.41
N ASP A 93 5.56 13.25 -3.84
CA ASP A 93 6.05 14.36 -3.03
C ASP A 93 6.70 13.94 -1.70
N GLU A 94 8.01 13.74 -1.73
CA GLU A 94 8.91 13.67 -0.57
C GLU A 94 8.50 12.76 0.61
N ALA A 95 7.58 11.80 0.46
CA ALA A 95 7.18 10.79 1.46
C ALA A 95 7.46 11.21 2.92
N ARG A 96 6.93 12.37 3.33
CA ARG A 96 7.31 13.03 4.60
C ARG A 96 6.76 12.32 5.83
N GLY A 97 5.94 11.28 5.66
CA GLY A 97 5.24 10.57 6.74
C GLY A 97 6.12 9.67 7.62
N LEU A 98 7.42 9.57 7.30
CA LEU A 98 8.41 8.79 8.04
C LEU A 98 9.56 9.64 8.62
N LEU A 99 9.54 10.96 8.38
CA LEU A 99 10.49 11.93 8.95
C LEU A 99 9.88 12.66 10.14
#